data_AF-A0A7K0P8T8-F1
#
_entry.id   AF-A0A7K0P8T8-F1
#
_cell.length_a   1.000
_cell.length_b   1.000
_cell.length_c   1.000
_cell.angle_alpha   90.00
_cell.angle_beta   90.00
_cell.angle_gamma   90.00
#
_symmetry.space_group_name_H-M   'P 1'
#
loop_
_entity.id
_entity.type
_entity.pdbx_description
1 polymer ?
#
loop_
_entity_poly.entity_id
_entity_poly.type
_entity_poly.pdbx_seq_one_letter_code
_entity_poly.pdbx_strand_id
1 'polypeptide(L)'
;MFKNASKREGSPLTISRVGQLLGESAGIAILSELLEIDPFTLSRVDRVDYLSALEKQSGWLQAALQRAIVAVAGDQPSQSEGIWTGVDDCEREEIASALRLSGSTAQHRIDVARTLVNHLPEVCSALSTGEISPAHADA
;
A
#
# COMPACT_ATOMS: atom_id res chain seq x y z
N MET A 1 31.67 -42.80 -33.38
CA MET A 1 30.32 -43.03 -33.91
C MET A 1 29.32 -42.46 -32.89
N PHE A 2 28.37 -41.68 -33.38
CA PHE A 2 27.45 -40.79 -32.66
C PHE A 2 26.31 -41.50 -31.92
N LYS A 3 25.91 -40.94 -30.75
CA LYS A 3 24.55 -40.54 -30.29
C LYS A 3 24.57 -40.48 -28.74
N ASN A 4 24.55 -39.33 -28.07
CA ASN A 4 23.61 -38.21 -27.99
C ASN A 4 22.47 -38.41 -26.97
N ALA A 5 22.29 -37.34 -26.18
CA ALA A 5 21.07 -36.84 -25.54
C ALA A 5 20.61 -37.40 -24.18
N SER A 6 20.85 -36.54 -23.18
CA SER A 6 19.77 -35.90 -22.40
C SER A 6 19.07 -36.75 -21.35
N LYS A 7 19.50 -36.56 -20.11
CA LYS A 7 18.55 -36.30 -19.04
C LYS A 7 18.99 -35.03 -18.31
N ARG A 8 18.44 -33.89 -18.74
CA ARG A 8 18.43 -32.68 -17.92
C ARG A 8 17.62 -33.04 -16.68
N GLU A 9 18.29 -33.20 -15.55
CA GLU A 9 17.63 -33.14 -14.25
C GLU A 9 17.11 -31.71 -14.12
N GLY A 10 15.80 -31.54 -14.32
CA GLY A 10 15.12 -30.32 -13.95
C GLY A 10 15.23 -30.17 -12.45
N SER A 11 16.17 -29.34 -12.01
CA SER A 11 16.16 -28.75 -10.68
C SER A 11 14.74 -28.23 -10.40
N PRO A 12 14.14 -28.52 -9.23
CA PRO A 12 12.87 -27.90 -8.86
C PRO A 12 13.02 -26.39 -9.06
N LEU A 13 12.01 -25.72 -9.61
CA LEU A 13 12.00 -24.27 -9.80
C LEU A 13 12.25 -23.62 -8.42
N THR A 14 13.51 -23.33 -8.09
CA THR A 14 13.86 -22.71 -6.82
C THR A 14 13.29 -21.30 -6.86
N ILE A 15 12.19 -21.09 -6.12
CA ILE A 15 11.55 -19.78 -6.00
C ILE A 15 12.60 -18.84 -5.40
N SER A 16 12.87 -17.72 -6.08
CA SER A 16 13.80 -16.71 -5.60
C SER A 16 13.34 -16.15 -4.25
N ARG A 17 14.27 -15.61 -3.44
CA ARG A 17 13.89 -15.03 -2.14
C ARG A 17 12.86 -13.91 -2.32
N VAL A 18 13.02 -13.10 -3.37
CA VAL A 18 12.05 -12.05 -3.72
C VAL A 18 10.66 -12.63 -4.01
N GLY A 19 10.58 -13.70 -4.80
CA GLY A 19 9.31 -14.38 -5.07
C GLY A 19 8.65 -14.96 -3.83
N GLN A 20 9.44 -15.42 -2.84
CA GLN A 20 8.90 -15.85 -1.54
C GLN A 20 8.32 -14.66 -0.76
N LEU A 21 9.09 -13.57 -0.63
CA LEU A 21 8.66 -12.35 0.09
C LEU A 21 7.39 -11.73 -0.53
N LEU A 22 7.24 -11.78 -1.86
CA LEU A 22 6.04 -11.31 -2.55
C LEU A 22 4.78 -12.10 -2.13
N GLY A 23 4.92 -13.40 -1.91
CA GLY A 23 3.84 -14.29 -1.48
C GLY A 23 3.44 -14.12 0.00
N GLU A 24 4.29 -13.53 0.83
CA GLU A 24 4.03 -13.33 2.25
C GLU A 24 3.11 -12.11 2.50
N SER A 25 2.41 -12.08 3.64
CA SER A 25 1.59 -10.93 4.02
C SER A 25 2.45 -9.68 4.23
N ALA A 26 1.97 -8.50 3.83
CA ALA A 26 2.70 -7.26 4.02
C ALA A 26 2.91 -6.95 5.52
N GLY A 27 4.02 -6.30 5.85
CA GLY A 27 4.38 -5.99 7.23
C GLY A 27 5.86 -5.64 7.40
N ILE A 28 6.21 -5.20 8.61
CA ILE A 28 7.53 -4.64 8.92
C ILE A 28 8.67 -5.62 8.63
N ALA A 29 8.49 -6.92 8.93
CA ALA A 29 9.52 -7.93 8.74
C ALA A 29 9.87 -8.09 7.25
N ILE A 30 8.85 -8.21 6.40
CA ILE A 30 9.01 -8.36 4.95
C ILE A 30 9.62 -7.09 4.34
N LEU A 31 9.17 -5.91 4.78
CA LEU A 31 9.74 -4.65 4.33
C LEU A 31 11.23 -4.53 4.70
N SER A 32 11.61 -4.89 5.93
CA SER A 32 13.01 -4.89 6.36
C SER A 32 13.86 -5.79 5.46
N GLU A 33 13.40 -7.00 5.17
CA GLU A 33 14.12 -7.91 4.28
C GLU A 33 14.21 -7.40 2.84
N LEU A 34 13.13 -6.82 2.30
CA LEU A 34 13.15 -6.21 0.96
C LEU A 34 14.19 -5.09 0.88
N LEU A 35 14.29 -4.24 1.89
CA LEU A 35 15.24 -3.11 1.89
C LEU A 35 16.71 -3.52 1.96
N GLU A 36 17.01 -4.76 2.37
CA GLU A 36 18.38 -5.31 2.36
C GLU A 36 18.81 -5.83 0.97
N ILE A 37 17.86 -6.00 0.04
CA ILE A 37 18.13 -6.51 -1.31
C ILE A 37 18.58 -5.36 -2.23
N ASP A 38 19.75 -5.50 -2.85
CA ASP A 38 20.16 -4.60 -3.94
C ASP A 38 19.44 -4.98 -5.26
N PRO A 39 18.49 -4.16 -5.75
CA PRO A 39 17.72 -4.48 -6.95
C PRO A 39 18.57 -4.57 -8.23
N PHE A 40 19.77 -3.98 -8.25
CA PHE A 40 20.65 -4.04 -9.41
C PHE A 40 21.37 -5.39 -9.55
N THR A 41 21.41 -6.19 -8.48
CA THR A 41 21.99 -7.54 -8.48
C THR A 41 20.99 -8.63 -8.91
N LEU A 42 19.70 -8.29 -8.95
CA LEU A 42 18.61 -9.23 -9.22
C LEU A 42 18.52 -9.62 -10.71
N SER A 43 17.89 -10.76 -10.98
CA SER A 43 17.50 -11.16 -12.34
C SER A 43 16.41 -10.22 -12.88
N ARG A 44 16.14 -10.26 -14.19
CA ARG A 44 15.06 -9.43 -14.78
C ARG A 44 13.68 -9.77 -14.19
N VAL A 45 13.43 -11.05 -13.92
CA VAL A 45 12.16 -11.53 -13.35
C VAL A 45 12.06 -11.06 -11.91
N ASP A 46 13.11 -11.30 -11.10
CA ASP A 46 13.11 -10.92 -9.69
C ASP A 46 13.02 -9.40 -9.48
N ARG A 47 13.53 -8.58 -10.40
CA ARG A 47 13.33 -7.11 -10.34
C ARG A 47 11.86 -6.71 -10.44
N VAL A 48 11.08 -7.41 -11.25
CA VAL A 48 9.64 -7.14 -11.37
C VAL A 48 8.93 -7.60 -10.10
N ASP A 49 9.26 -8.79 -9.59
CA ASP A 49 8.69 -9.30 -8.34
C ASP A 49 9.06 -8.39 -7.15
N TYR A 50 10.28 -7.85 -7.13
CA TYR A 50 10.75 -6.90 -6.12
C TYR A 50 9.93 -5.60 -6.15
N LEU A 51 9.69 -5.06 -7.35
CA LEU A 51 8.85 -3.88 -7.53
C LEU A 51 7.42 -4.14 -7.04
N SER A 52 6.83 -5.27 -7.41
CA SER A 52 5.49 -5.68 -6.95
C SER A 52 5.43 -5.87 -5.44
N ALA A 53 6.48 -6.43 -4.83
CA ALA A 53 6.54 -6.62 -3.38
C ALA A 53 6.60 -5.27 -2.65
N LEU A 54 7.36 -4.30 -3.15
CA LEU A 54 7.39 -2.94 -2.59
C LEU A 54 6.05 -2.22 -2.74
N GLU A 55 5.39 -2.36 -3.88
CA GLU A 55 4.06 -1.76 -4.11
C GLU A 55 3.03 -2.31 -3.12
N LYS A 56 3.08 -3.61 -2.82
CA LYS A 56 2.28 -4.24 -1.78
C LYS A 56 2.56 -3.69 -0.38
N GLN A 57 3.84 -3.44 -0.04
CA GLN A 57 4.18 -2.76 1.24
C GLN A 57 3.67 -1.32 1.28
N SER A 58 3.71 -0.61 0.14
CA SER A 58 3.16 0.75 0.00
C SER A 58 1.66 0.74 0.29
N GLY A 59 0.91 -0.19 -0.30
CA GLY A 59 -0.53 -0.33 -0.06
C GLY A 59 -0.88 -0.62 1.40
N TRP A 60 -0.10 -1.49 2.06
CA TRP A 60 -0.24 -1.75 3.49
C TRP A 60 -0.02 -0.51 4.36
N LEU A 61 1.03 0.27 4.09
CA LEU A 61 1.30 1.50 4.82
C LEU A 61 0.23 2.57 4.54
N GLN A 62 -0.23 2.69 3.29
CA GLN A 62 -1.33 3.58 2.94
C GLN A 62 -2.60 3.21 3.70
N ALA A 63 -2.95 1.93 3.81
CA ALA A 63 -4.10 1.49 4.60
C ALA A 63 -3.98 1.89 6.09
N ALA A 64 -2.77 1.83 6.67
CA ALA A 64 -2.52 2.33 8.02
C ALA A 64 -2.71 3.85 8.11
N LEU A 65 -2.23 4.60 7.12
CA LEU A 65 -2.42 6.05 7.05
C LEU A 65 -3.90 6.45 6.94
N GLN A 66 -4.70 5.75 6.14
CA GLN A 66 -6.14 6.02 6.05
C GLN A 66 -6.85 5.86 7.40
N ARG A 67 -6.50 4.83 8.17
CA ARG A 67 -7.04 4.65 9.54
C ARG A 67 -6.62 5.79 10.47
N ALA A 68 -5.39 6.28 10.34
CA ALA A 68 -4.92 7.43 11.12
C ALA A 68 -5.65 8.72 10.75
N ILE A 69 -5.95 8.94 9.46
CA ILE A 69 -6.74 10.08 9.00
C ILE A 69 -8.15 10.05 9.60
N VAL A 70 -8.84 8.89 9.55
CA VAL A 70 -10.17 8.75 10.18
C VAL A 70 -10.10 8.93 11.70
N ALA A 71 -9.03 8.49 12.37
CA ALA A 71 -8.86 8.70 13.80
C ALA A 71 -8.75 10.18 14.19
N VAL A 72 -8.25 11.03 13.28
CA VAL A 72 -8.20 12.50 13.47
C VAL A 72 -9.52 13.15 13.05
N ALA A 73 -10.04 12.80 11.88
CA ALA A 73 -11.22 13.45 11.31
C ALA A 73 -12.56 12.96 11.87
N GLY A 74 -12.58 11.83 12.56
CA GLY A 74 -13.81 11.11 12.89
C GLY A 74 -14.36 10.31 11.70
N ASP A 75 -15.21 9.33 12.00
CA ASP A 75 -15.84 8.44 11.02
C ASP A 75 -17.04 9.09 10.30
N GLN A 76 -17.57 10.19 10.84
CA GLN A 76 -18.65 10.99 10.28
C GLN A 76 -18.24 12.46 10.19
N PRO A 77 -18.83 13.24 9.26
CA PRO A 77 -18.59 14.68 9.17
C PRO A 77 -18.89 15.39 10.49
N SER A 78 -18.00 16.29 10.92
CA SER A 78 -18.20 17.09 12.12
C SER A 78 -19.28 18.16 11.91
N GLN A 79 -19.91 18.61 13.00
CA GLN A 79 -20.87 19.71 12.91
C GLN A 79 -20.13 21.04 12.86
N SER A 80 -20.66 22.00 12.12
CA SER A 80 -20.17 23.39 12.16
C SER A 80 -20.37 23.98 13.56
N GLU A 81 -19.31 24.47 14.20
CA GLU A 81 -19.37 25.11 15.52
C GLU A 81 -19.94 26.55 15.51
N GLY A 82 -20.15 27.13 14.34
CA GLY A 82 -20.72 28.47 14.18
C GLY A 82 -20.95 28.89 12.73
N ILE A 83 -21.47 30.11 12.56
CA ILE A 83 -21.84 30.68 11.25
C ILE A 83 -20.62 30.85 10.31
N TRP A 84 -19.41 30.91 10.87
CA TRP A 84 -18.16 31.17 10.15
C TRP A 84 -17.27 29.93 9.99
N THR A 85 -17.68 28.78 10.51
CA THR A 85 -16.92 27.52 10.45
C THR A 85 -17.69 26.51 9.62
N GLY A 86 -17.05 25.93 8.63
CA GLY A 86 -17.56 24.80 7.84
C GLY A 86 -17.47 23.46 8.59
N VAL A 87 -18.06 22.44 7.97
CA VAL A 87 -17.92 21.03 8.35
C VAL A 87 -16.46 20.61 8.19
N ASP A 88 -15.94 19.85 9.16
CA ASP A 88 -14.56 19.36 9.21
C ASP A 88 -13.48 20.46 9.15
N ASP A 89 -13.82 21.74 9.41
CA ASP A 89 -12.86 22.84 9.28
C ASP A 89 -11.66 22.67 10.20
N CYS A 90 -11.86 22.25 11.44
CA CYS A 90 -10.78 22.04 12.40
C CYS A 90 -9.90 20.86 11.96
N GLU A 91 -10.52 19.72 11.72
CA GLU A 91 -9.88 18.46 11.36
C GLU A 91 -9.10 18.58 10.04
N ARG A 92 -9.67 19.28 9.06
CA ARG A 92 -9.03 19.56 7.77
C ARG A 92 -7.75 20.37 7.94
N GLU A 93 -7.77 21.43 8.75
CA GLU A 93 -6.58 22.27 8.97
C GLU A 93 -5.50 21.52 9.77
N GLU A 94 -5.87 20.67 10.73
CA GLU A 94 -4.94 19.81 11.46
C GLU A 94 -4.24 18.81 10.52
N ILE A 95 -5.01 18.12 9.67
CA ILE A 95 -4.49 17.17 8.68
C ILE A 95 -3.65 17.88 7.62
N ALA A 96 -4.10 19.05 7.13
CA ALA A 96 -3.36 19.86 6.18
C ALA A 96 -1.99 20.27 6.72
N SER A 97 -1.94 20.69 7.99
CA SER A 97 -0.70 21.04 8.68
C SER A 97 0.23 19.83 8.87
N ALA A 98 -0.30 18.71 9.39
CA ALA A 98 0.49 17.52 9.68
C ALA A 98 1.09 16.87 8.42
N LEU A 99 0.31 16.81 7.33
CA LEU A 99 0.70 16.16 6.08
C LEU A 99 1.26 17.13 5.03
N ARG A 100 1.33 18.43 5.33
CA ARG A 100 1.81 19.50 4.44
C ARG A 100 1.00 19.57 3.13
N LEU A 101 -0.32 19.57 3.27
CA LEU A 101 -1.27 19.61 2.16
C LEU A 101 -1.98 20.98 2.10
N SER A 102 -2.60 21.31 0.97
CA SER A 102 -3.62 22.35 0.96
C SER A 102 -4.88 21.86 1.68
N GLY A 103 -5.70 22.79 2.18
CA GLY A 103 -6.99 22.44 2.79
C GLY A 103 -7.87 21.60 1.85
N SER A 104 -7.93 21.94 0.56
CA SER A 104 -8.69 21.16 -0.43
C SER A 104 -8.19 19.73 -0.60
N THR A 105 -6.87 19.51 -0.60
CA THR A 105 -6.29 18.17 -0.67
C THR A 105 -6.48 17.40 0.64
N ALA A 106 -6.45 18.08 1.79
CA ALA A 106 -6.75 17.48 3.09
C ALA A 106 -8.21 17.02 3.18
N GLN A 107 -9.17 17.82 2.71
CA GLN A 107 -10.58 17.41 2.67
C GLN A 107 -10.76 16.17 1.81
N HIS A 108 -10.17 16.14 0.62
CA HIS A 108 -10.23 14.97 -0.26
C HIS A 108 -9.65 13.71 0.42
N ARG A 109 -8.55 13.85 1.18
CA ARG A 109 -7.97 12.75 1.97
C ARG A 109 -8.94 12.25 3.05
N ILE A 110 -9.66 13.14 3.72
CA ILE A 110 -10.67 12.78 4.72
C ILE A 110 -11.81 11.99 4.07
N ASP A 111 -12.33 12.47 2.94
CA ASP A 111 -13.44 11.82 2.22
C ASP A 111 -13.07 10.41 1.74
N VAL A 112 -11.87 10.26 1.16
CA VAL A 112 -11.33 8.96 0.75
C VAL A 112 -11.12 8.03 1.94
N ALA A 113 -10.53 8.54 3.03
CA ALA A 113 -10.27 7.74 4.24
C ALA A 113 -11.56 7.20 4.85
N ARG A 114 -12.58 8.06 5.01
CA ARG A 114 -13.91 7.66 5.51
C ARG A 114 -14.57 6.65 4.57
N THR A 115 -14.49 6.86 3.26
CA THR A 115 -15.05 5.91 2.27
C THR A 115 -14.41 4.53 2.39
N LEU A 116 -13.07 4.48 2.43
CA LEU A 116 -12.34 3.22 2.52
C LEU A 116 -12.57 2.47 3.85
N VAL A 117 -12.57 3.20 4.96
CA VAL A 117 -12.74 2.60 6.30
C VAL A 117 -14.19 2.17 6.57
N ASN A 118 -15.18 2.96 6.17
CA ASN A 118 -16.59 2.72 6.50
C ASN A 118 -17.31 1.82 5.48
N HIS A 119 -16.92 1.87 4.20
CA HIS A 119 -17.68 1.23 3.12
C HIS A 119 -16.95 0.13 2.38
N LEU A 120 -15.61 0.04 2.47
CA LEU A 120 -14.85 -1.04 1.81
C LEU A 120 -13.79 -1.68 2.72
N PRO A 121 -14.18 -2.39 3.79
CA PRO A 121 -13.24 -3.20 4.58
C PRO A 121 -12.48 -4.21 3.69
N GLU A 122 -13.12 -4.72 2.65
CA GLU A 122 -12.51 -5.63 1.67
C GLU A 122 -11.46 -4.94 0.79
N VAL A 123 -11.57 -3.63 0.51
CA VAL A 123 -10.55 -2.88 -0.23
C VAL A 123 -9.38 -2.48 0.68
N CYS A 124 -9.63 -2.13 1.95
CA CYS A 124 -8.53 -2.03 2.92
C CYS A 124 -7.82 -3.38 3.12
N SER A 125 -8.56 -4.49 3.09
CA SER A 125 -8.00 -5.83 3.12
C SER A 125 -7.17 -6.10 1.86
N ALA A 126 -7.71 -5.82 0.67
CA ALA A 126 -7.04 -6.03 -0.63
C ALA A 126 -5.84 -5.09 -0.87
N LEU A 127 -5.87 -3.84 -0.36
CA LEU A 127 -4.69 -2.95 -0.31
C LEU A 127 -3.64 -3.47 0.67
N SER A 128 -4.07 -4.00 1.83
CA SER A 128 -3.15 -4.56 2.83
C SER A 128 -2.55 -5.90 2.42
N THR A 129 -3.23 -6.67 1.56
CA THR A 129 -2.75 -7.92 1.00
C THR A 129 -2.02 -7.74 -0.33
N GLY A 130 -2.09 -6.55 -0.94
CA GLY A 130 -1.42 -6.21 -2.21
C GLY A 130 -2.13 -6.73 -3.46
N GLU A 131 -3.43 -7.03 -3.38
CA GLU A 131 -4.25 -7.46 -4.52
C GLU A 131 -4.65 -6.29 -5.44
N ILE A 132 -4.56 -5.04 -4.96
CA ILE A 132 -4.82 -3.82 -5.74
C ILE A 132 -3.76 -2.75 -5.47
N SER A 133 -3.29 -2.09 -6.54
CA SER A 133 -2.37 -0.94 -6.46
C SER A 133 -3.12 0.34 -6.04
N PRO A 134 -2.47 1.29 -5.33
CA PRO A 134 -3.06 2.58 -4.93
C PRO A 134 -3.63 3.39 -6.09
N ALA A 135 -3.12 3.21 -7.31
CA ALA A 135 -3.63 3.90 -8.51
C ALA A 135 -5.09 3.54 -8.87
N HIS A 136 -5.63 2.42 -8.35
CA HIS A 136 -7.03 2.04 -8.53
C HIS A 136 -7.96 2.59 -7.43
N ALA A 137 -7.42 3.14 -6.34
CA ALA A 137 -8.22 3.70 -5.24
C ALA A 137 -8.56 5.18 -5.41
N ASP A 138 -7.93 5.86 -6.39
CA ASP A 138 -8.13 7.27 -6.75
C ASP A 138 -9.09 7.47 -7.95
N ALA A 139 -9.80 6.43 -8.39
CA ALA A 139 -10.70 6.45 -9.56
C ALA A 139 -12.19 6.56 -9.20
#